data_AF-A0A5B9EP39-F1
#
_entry.id   AF-A0A5B9EP39-F1
#
_cell.length_a   1.000
_cell.length_b   1.000
_cell.length_c   1.000
_cell.angle_alpha   90.00
_cell.angle_beta   90.00
_cell.angle_gamma   90.00
#
_symmetry.space_group_name_H-M   'P 1'
#
loop_
_entity.id
_entity.type
_entity.pdbx_description
1 polymer ?
#
loop_
_entity_poly.entity_id
_entity_poly.type
_entity_poly.pdbx_seq_one_letter_code
_entity_poly.pdbx_strand_id
1 'polypeptide(L)'
;MIQKFMKRLYDVETCQRFIVDAVASSAGMRKSRKNPEISAAFSNPILLAVPHANGCCHCTFVHTKNALEEGMSEDEVQGLHDGEFGAAPSN
;
A
#
# COMPACT_ATOMS: atom_id res chain seq x y z
N MET A 1 -10.32 2.06 27.80
CA MET A 1 -11.49 2.09 26.89
C MET A 1 -11.51 0.80 26.09
N ILE A 2 -12.58 0.01 26.16
CA ILE A 2 -12.69 -1.25 25.40
C ILE A 2 -13.10 -0.87 23.97
N GLN A 3 -12.16 -0.96 23.02
CA GLN A 3 -12.47 -0.76 21.60
C GLN A 3 -13.47 -1.83 21.15
N LYS A 4 -14.67 -1.39 20.79
CA LYS A 4 -15.75 -2.25 20.29
C LYS A 4 -15.36 -2.73 18.89
N PHE A 5 -14.93 -3.99 18.79
CA PHE A 5 -14.60 -4.61 17.50
C PHE A 5 -15.83 -4.58 16.58
N MET A 6 -15.75 -3.83 15.48
CA MET A 6 -16.86 -3.70 14.51
C MET A 6 -16.95 -4.98 13.68
N LYS A 7 -17.87 -5.88 14.04
CA LYS A 7 -17.95 -7.25 13.52
C LYS A 7 -18.44 -7.40 12.07
N ARG A 8 -18.83 -6.32 11.38
CA ARG A 8 -19.26 -6.39 9.97
C ARG A 8 -19.15 -5.02 9.31
N LEU A 9 -18.16 -4.85 8.43
CA LEU A 9 -17.94 -3.59 7.71
C LEU A 9 -18.69 -3.52 6.37
N TYR A 10 -19.16 -4.65 5.83
CA TYR A 10 -19.72 -4.70 4.47
C TYR A 10 -20.95 -5.61 4.39
N ASP A 11 -22.01 -5.11 3.77
CA ASP A 11 -23.15 -5.89 3.31
C ASP A 11 -22.80 -6.66 2.02
N VAL A 12 -23.71 -7.53 1.56
CA VAL A 12 -23.50 -8.38 0.39
C VAL A 12 -23.36 -7.57 -0.90
N GLU A 13 -24.12 -6.49 -1.05
CA GLU A 13 -24.08 -5.61 -2.23
C GLU A 13 -22.72 -4.91 -2.32
N THR A 14 -22.22 -4.40 -1.20
CA THR A 14 -20.91 -3.76 -1.11
C THR A 14 -19.79 -4.75 -1.40
N CYS A 15 -19.88 -5.98 -0.88
CA CYS A 15 -18.94 -7.04 -1.21
C CYS A 15 -18.94 -7.37 -2.71
N GLN A 16 -20.12 -7.53 -3.31
CA GLN A 16 -20.26 -7.80 -4.74
C GLN A 16 -19.66 -6.68 -5.59
N ARG A 17 -19.93 -5.42 -5.25
CA ARG A 17 -19.36 -4.24 -5.92
C ARG A 17 -17.82 -4.26 -5.88
N PHE A 18 -17.22 -4.49 -4.71
CA PHE A 18 -15.76 -4.58 -4.60
C PHE A 18 -15.17 -5.73 -5.41
N ILE A 19 -15.85 -6.87 -5.50
CA ILE A 19 -15.40 -7.99 -6.34
C ILE A 19 -15.43 -7.58 -7.82
N VAL A 20 -16.51 -6.94 -8.28
CA VAL A 20 -16.61 -6.45 -9.67
C VAL A 20 -15.53 -5.43 -9.97
N ASP A 21 -15.31 -4.44 -9.09
CA ASP A 21 -14.28 -3.42 -9.25
C ASP A 21 -12.87 -4.02 -9.29
N ALA A 22 -12.59 -5.00 -8.42
CA ALA A 22 -11.31 -5.71 -8.39
C ALA A 22 -11.06 -6.49 -9.69
N VAL A 23 -12.08 -7.20 -10.20
CA VAL A 23 -11.98 -7.94 -11.45
C VAL A 23 -11.79 -7.00 -12.64
N ALA A 24 -12.61 -5.94 -12.73
CA ALA A 24 -12.53 -4.94 -13.80
C ALA A 24 -11.15 -4.24 -13.82
N SER A 25 -10.55 -3.99 -12.66
CA SER A 25 -9.25 -3.30 -12.53
C SER A 25 -8.04 -4.22 -12.67
N SER A 26 -8.24 -5.55 -12.62
CA SER A 26 -7.14 -6.52 -12.55
C SER A 26 -6.18 -6.47 -13.74
N ALA A 27 -6.71 -6.26 -14.95
CA ALA A 27 -5.89 -6.14 -16.16
C ALA A 27 -4.98 -4.90 -16.11
N GLY A 28 -5.52 -3.77 -15.66
CA GLY A 28 -4.77 -2.53 -15.46
C GLY A 28 -3.65 -2.70 -14.44
N MET A 29 -3.98 -3.26 -13.26
CA MET A 29 -2.97 -3.55 -12.22
C MET A 29 -1.85 -4.46 -12.73
N ARG A 30 -2.20 -5.51 -13.49
CA ARG A 30 -1.21 -6.44 -14.05
C ARG A 30 -0.31 -5.76 -15.09
N LYS A 31 -0.86 -4.83 -15.89
CA LYS A 31 -0.09 -4.04 -16.85
C LYS A 31 0.89 -3.12 -16.13
N SER A 32 0.44 -2.39 -15.11
CA SER A 32 1.30 -1.49 -14.33
C SER A 32 2.44 -2.23 -13.63
N ARG A 33 2.16 -3.40 -13.03
CA ARG A 33 3.21 -4.24 -12.40
C ARG A 33 4.28 -4.74 -13.38
N LYS A 34 3.96 -4.81 -14.66
CA LYS A 34 4.89 -5.21 -15.72
C LYS A 34 5.54 -4.01 -16.43
N ASN A 35 5.19 -2.78 -16.04
CA ASN A 35 5.77 -1.60 -16.66
C ASN A 35 7.21 -1.43 -16.13
N PRO A 36 8.24 -1.51 -16.99
CA PRO A 36 9.63 -1.32 -16.56
C PRO A 36 9.92 0.09 -16.04
N GLU A 37 9.07 1.08 -16.35
CA GLU A 37 9.19 2.45 -15.83
C GLU A 37 8.80 2.55 -14.34
N ILE A 38 8.06 1.56 -13.82
CA ILE A 38 7.65 1.52 -12.41
C ILE A 38 8.65 0.63 -11.67
N SER A 39 9.77 1.21 -11.26
CA SER A 39 10.78 0.50 -10.46
C SER A 39 10.32 0.27 -9.02
N ALA A 40 10.94 -0.69 -8.34
CA ALA A 40 10.77 -0.90 -6.90
C ALA A 40 11.16 0.36 -6.10
N ALA A 41 12.27 0.99 -6.49
CA ALA A 41 12.75 2.23 -5.89
C ALA A 41 11.70 3.37 -5.97
N PHE A 42 10.92 3.44 -7.06
CA PHE A 42 9.84 4.41 -7.20
C PHE A 42 8.55 4.01 -6.46
N SER A 43 8.18 2.74 -6.53
CA SER A 43 6.88 2.27 -6.02
C SER A 43 6.86 2.01 -4.51
N ASN A 44 7.97 1.57 -3.90
CA ASN A 44 8.02 1.28 -2.46
C ASN A 44 7.71 2.49 -1.58
N PRO A 45 8.26 3.69 -1.82
CA PRO A 45 7.89 4.88 -1.06
C PRO A 45 6.39 5.17 -1.08
N ILE A 46 5.76 5.04 -2.25
CA ILE A 46 4.31 5.25 -2.42
C ILE A 46 3.52 4.20 -1.64
N LEU A 47 3.94 2.94 -1.74
CA LEU A 47 3.31 1.80 -1.05
C LEU A 47 3.52 1.82 0.46
N LEU A 48 4.47 2.58 0.99
CA LEU A 48 4.65 2.82 2.43
C LEU A 48 3.84 4.03 2.92
N ALA A 49 3.89 5.14 2.19
CA ALA A 49 3.26 6.39 2.59
C ALA A 49 1.72 6.30 2.61
N VAL A 50 1.11 5.70 1.58
CA VAL A 50 -0.36 5.66 1.45
C VAL A 50 -1.02 4.81 2.56
N PRO A 51 -0.59 3.57 2.85
CA PRO A 51 -1.15 2.79 3.95
C PRO A 51 -0.95 3.42 5.32
N HIS A 52 0.20 4.07 5.55
CA HIS A 52 0.49 4.78 6.78
C HIS A 52 -0.48 5.94 6.98
N ALA A 53 -0.64 6.80 5.97
CA ALA A 53 -1.58 7.92 6.00
C ALA A 53 -3.04 7.46 6.18
N ASN A 54 -3.40 6.30 5.60
CA ASN A 54 -4.74 5.72 5.73
C ASN A 54 -4.96 4.90 7.01
N GLY A 55 -3.92 4.68 7.83
CA GLY A 55 -4.02 3.91 9.08
C GLY A 55 -4.30 2.41 8.89
N CYS A 56 -3.92 1.82 7.75
CA CYS A 56 -4.16 0.39 7.50
C CYS A 56 -2.99 -0.46 8.02
N CYS A 57 -3.17 -1.13 9.16
CA CYS A 57 -2.10 -1.94 9.78
C CYS A 57 -1.62 -3.09 8.90
N HIS A 58 -2.53 -3.74 8.16
CA HIS A 58 -2.16 -4.87 7.30
C HIS A 58 -1.33 -4.41 6.10
N CYS A 59 -1.79 -3.37 5.40
CA CYS A 59 -1.06 -2.83 4.25
C CYS A 59 0.29 -2.25 4.68
N THR A 60 0.35 -1.55 5.81
CA THR A 60 1.61 -1.03 6.37
C THR A 60 2.59 -2.16 6.63
N PHE A 61 2.16 -3.24 7.28
CA PHE A 61 3.02 -4.40 7.54
C PHE A 61 3.52 -5.06 6.23
N VAL A 62 2.61 -5.34 5.30
CA VAL A 62 2.95 -6.03 4.05
C VAL A 62 3.92 -5.20 3.21
N HIS A 63 3.68 -3.90 3.07
CA HIS A 63 4.53 -3.05 2.25
C HIS A 63 5.87 -2.71 2.92
N THR A 64 5.91 -2.62 4.25
CA THR A 64 7.17 -2.55 5.02
C THR A 64 8.03 -3.78 4.78
N LYS A 65 7.45 -4.96 4.93
CA LYS A 65 8.17 -6.21 4.70
C LYS A 65 8.73 -6.29 3.27
N ASN A 66 7.91 -5.99 2.27
CA ASN A 66 8.35 -6.05 0.87
C ASN A 66 9.47 -5.03 0.58
N ALA A 67 9.36 -3.79 1.10
CA ALA A 67 10.38 -2.77 0.89
C ALA A 67 11.75 -3.18 1.45
N LEU A 68 11.77 -3.79 2.65
CA LEU A 68 12.99 -4.32 3.26
C LEU A 68 13.56 -5.50 2.46
N GLU A 69 12.71 -6.43 2.00
CA GLU A 69 13.13 -7.56 1.14
C GLU A 69 13.69 -7.09 -0.21
N GLU A 70 13.22 -5.93 -0.70
CA GLU A 70 13.69 -5.29 -1.93
C GLU A 70 14.92 -4.37 -1.72
N GLY A 71 15.42 -4.27 -0.48
CA GLY A 71 16.69 -3.63 -0.15
C GLY A 71 16.62 -2.19 0.37
N MET A 72 15.42 -1.69 0.68
CA MET A 72 15.26 -0.40 1.35
C MET A 72 15.77 -0.48 2.79
N SER A 73 16.42 0.57 3.29
CA SER A 73 16.91 0.58 4.67
C SER A 73 15.79 0.84 5.68
N GLU A 74 15.97 0.37 6.93
CA GLU A 74 15.03 0.65 8.02
C GLU A 74 14.88 2.16 8.28
N ASP A 75 15.97 2.92 8.15
CA ASP A 75 15.98 4.37 8.31
C ASP A 75 15.10 5.07 7.24
N GLU A 76 15.17 4.63 5.98
CA GLU A 76 14.32 5.16 4.90
C GLU A 76 12.83 4.83 5.13
N VAL A 77 12.53 3.61 5.59
CA VAL A 77 11.15 3.20 5.93
C VAL A 77 10.61 4.06 7.07
N GLN A 78 11.41 4.26 8.12
CA GLN A 78 11.02 5.05 9.28
C GLN A 78 10.81 6.53 8.91
N GLY A 79 11.73 7.12 8.13
CA GLY A 79 11.57 8.49 7.63
C GLY A 79 10.29 8.68 6.82
N LEU A 80 9.92 7.71 5.97
CA LEU A 80 8.66 7.75 5.21
C LEU A 80 7.41 7.68 6.10
N HIS A 81 7.48 6.95 7.22
CA HIS A 81 6.40 6.91 8.21
C HIS A 81 6.32 8.22 9.02
N ASP A 82 7.45 8.88 9.26
CA ASP A 82 7.51 10.16 9.98
C ASP A 82 7.15 11.36 9.07
N GLY A 83 6.87 11.12 7.78
CA GLY A 83 6.44 12.13 6.82
C GLY A 83 7.61 12.85 6.13
N GLU A 84 8.81 12.30 6.20
CA GLU A 84 9.99 12.82 5.53
C GLU A 84 10.04 12.36 4.07
N PHE A 85 9.55 13.21 3.17
CA PHE A 85 9.55 12.93 1.72
C PHE A 85 10.70 13.62 0.97
N GLY A 86 11.69 14.18 1.68
CA GLY A 86 12.83 14.87 1.06
C GLY A 86 13.72 13.94 0.21
N ALA A 87 13.70 12.64 0.51
CA ALA A 87 14.39 11.60 -0.27
C ALA A 87 13.46 10.88 -1.26
N ALA A 88 12.22 11.35 -1.45
CA ALA A 88 11.28 10.70 -2.36
C ALA A 88 11.80 10.77 -3.81
N PRO A 89 11.74 9.66 -4.56
CA PRO A 89 12.26 9.61 -5.92
C PRO A 89 11.46 10.53 -6.85
N SER A 90 12.16 11.38 -7.61
CA SER A 90 11.60 12.07 -8.77
C SER A 90 11.51 11.09 -9.94
N ASN A 91 10.35 11.11 -10.62
CA ASN A 91 10.04 10.34 -11.81
C ASN A 91 11.06 10.51 -12.95
#